data_AF-A0A2V9V6U9-F1
#
_entry.id   AF-A0A2V9V6U9-F1
#
_cell.length_a   1.000
_cell.length_b   1.000
_cell.length_c   1.000
_cell.angle_alpha   90.00
_cell.angle_beta   90.00
_cell.angle_gamma   90.00
#
_symmetry.space_group_name_H-M   'P 1'
#
loop_
_entity.id
_entity.type
_entity.pdbx_description
1 polymer ?
#
loop_
_entity_poly.entity_id
_entity_poly.type
_entity_poly.pdbx_seq_one_letter_code
_entity_poly.pdbx_strand_id
1 'polypeptide(L)' 'MPNSSKLPSEVVSRLRDLAHDLSNSIETIMQASYLLGQSKLEPHGKKWVQLIEEAAQDAAQINRHIREVLRGEK' A
#
# COMPACT_ATOMS: atom_id res chain seq x y z
N MET A 1 1.49 8.74 35.01
CA MET A 1 1.17 9.02 33.58
C MET A 1 2.09 8.13 32.76
N PRO A 2 1.60 7.27 31.86
CA PRO A 2 2.52 6.45 31.09
C PRO A 2 3.19 7.35 30.06
N ASN A 3 4.52 7.44 30.14
CA ASN A 3 5.35 8.05 29.11
C ASN A 3 5.04 7.35 27.80
N SER A 4 4.33 8.02 26.88
CA SER A 4 4.27 7.62 25.49
C SER A 4 5.72 7.68 24.98
N SER A 5 6.36 6.51 24.91
CA SER A 5 7.71 6.37 24.37
C SER A 5 7.62 6.64 22.88
N LYS A 6 7.80 7.90 22.50
CA LYS A 6 7.91 8.31 21.10
C LYS A 6 8.97 7.44 20.42
N LEU A 7 8.65 6.95 19.23
CA LEU A 7 9.63 6.20 18.45
C LEU A 7 10.87 7.08 18.18
N PRO A 8 12.09 6.49 18.15
CA PRO A 8 13.28 7.22 17.75
C PRO A 8 13.10 7.83 16.36
N SER A 9 13.55 9.07 16.17
CA SER A 9 13.35 9.83 14.92
C SER A 9 13.89 9.11 13.68
N GLU A 10 15.02 8.42 13.81
CA GLU A 10 15.60 7.61 12.74
C GLU A 10 14.68 6.45 12.32
N VAL A 11 14.06 5.78 13.29
CA VAL A 11 13.11 4.68 13.04
C VAL A 11 11.89 5.23 12.30
N VAL A 12 11.34 6.36 12.75
CA VAL A 12 10.20 7.00 12.08
C VAL A 12 10.55 7.42 10.65
N SER A 13 11.77 7.93 10.40
CA SER A 13 12.24 8.26 9.05
C SER A 13 12.26 7.03 8.15
N ARG A 14 12.91 5.94 8.59
CA ARG A 14 12.99 4.70 7.81
C ARG A 14 11.61 4.11 7.51
N LEU A 15 10.67 4.17 8.45
CA LEU A 15 9.30 3.71 8.23
C LEU A 15 8.56 4.56 7.19
N ARG A 16 8.84 5.87 7.11
CA ARG A 16 8.27 6.73 6.06
C ARG A 16 8.83 6.40 4.69
N ASP A 17 10.12 6.09 4.60
CA ASP A 17 10.77 5.66 3.36
C ASP A 17 10.18 4.33 2.87
N LEU A 18 10.07 3.33 3.76
CA LEU A 18 9.41 2.06 3.43
C LEU A 18 7.94 2.23 3.01
N ALA A 19 7.18 3.12 3.68
CA ALA A 19 5.81 3.42 3.28
C ALA A 19 5.75 4.10 1.90
N HIS A 20 6.77 4.89 1.54
CA HIS A 20 6.94 5.45 0.20
C HIS A 20 7.20 4.36 -0.84
N ASP A 21 8.16 3.49 -0.60
CA ASP A 21 8.49 2.39 -1.52
C ASP A 21 7.31 1.42 -1.71
N LEU A 22 6.56 1.17 -0.62
CA LEU A 22 5.33 0.38 -0.68
C LEU A 22 4.26 1.05 -1.55
N SER A 23 4.09 2.38 -1.46
CA SER A 23 3.18 3.11 -2.35
C SER A 23 3.56 2.93 -3.82
N ASN A 24 4.84 3.04 -4.16
CA ASN A 24 5.32 2.90 -5.54
C ASN A 24 5.07 1.48 -6.08
N SER A 25 5.27 0.47 -5.23
CA SER A 25 5.01 -0.93 -5.58
C SER A 25 3.51 -1.19 -5.82
N ILE A 26 2.65 -0.68 -4.93
CA ILE A 26 1.19 -0.81 -5.07
C ILE A 26 0.70 -0.12 -6.35
N GLU A 27 1.20 1.09 -6.63
CA GLU A 27 0.86 1.82 -7.86
C GLU A 27 1.24 1.02 -9.11
N THR A 28 2.43 0.42 -9.13
CA THR A 28 2.88 -0.45 -10.22
C THR A 28 1.93 -1.64 -10.41
N ILE A 29 1.50 -2.28 -9.32
CA ILE A 29 0.54 -3.40 -9.37
C ILE A 29 -0.81 -2.93 -9.92
N MET A 30 -1.33 -1.78 -9.46
CA MET A 30 -2.59 -1.22 -9.96
C MET A 30 -2.53 -0.92 -11.46
N GLN A 31 -1.43 -0.31 -11.93
CA GLN A 31 -1.22 -0.05 -13.35
C GLN A 31 -1.14 -1.35 -14.17
N ALA A 32 -0.39 -2.35 -13.67
CA ALA A 32 -0.30 -3.65 -14.33
C ALA A 32 -1.67 -4.36 -14.40
N SER A 33 -2.44 -4.33 -13.32
CA SER A 33 -3.78 -4.94 -13.27
C SER A 33 -4.74 -4.25 -14.23
N TYR A 34 -4.69 -2.92 -14.29
CA TYR A 34 -5.47 -2.13 -15.25
C TYR A 34 -5.14 -2.48 -16.70
N LEU A 35 -3.85 -2.58 -17.06
CA LEU A 35 -3.42 -2.98 -18.40
C LEU A 35 -3.84 -4.43 -18.72
N LEU A 36 -3.71 -5.34 -17.76
CA LEU A 36 -4.13 -6.73 -17.91
C LEU A 36 -5.65 -6.84 -18.12
N GLY A 37 -6.45 -6.04 -17.41
CA GLY A 37 -7.91 -5.98 -17.56
C GLY A 37 -8.39 -5.52 -18.95
N GLN A 38 -7.55 -4.81 -19.71
CA GLN A 38 -7.85 -4.44 -21.10
C GLN A 38 -7.62 -5.58 -22.11
N SER A 39 -6.93 -6.66 -21.69
CA SER A 39 -6.66 -7.80 -22.54
C SER A 39 -7.89 -8.69 -22.72
N LYS A 40 -7.95 -9.45 -23.82
CA LYS A 40 -8.99 -10.47 -24.02
C LYS A 40 -8.72 -11.66 -23.09
N LEU A 41 -9.28 -11.60 -21.90
CA LEU A 41 -9.20 -12.66 -20.90
C LEU A 41 -10.45 -13.55 -20.92
N GLU A 42 -10.23 -14.85 -20.74
CA GLU A 42 -11.30 -15.78 -20.43
C GLU A 42 -11.95 -15.47 -19.06
N PRO A 43 -13.15 -16.00 -18.75
CA PRO A 43 -13.87 -15.65 -17.52
C PRO A 43 -13.06 -15.84 -16.24
N HIS A 44 -12.19 -16.85 -16.17
CA HIS A 44 -11.29 -17.05 -15.03
C HIS A 44 -10.19 -15.98 -14.94
N GLY A 45 -9.63 -15.55 -16.07
CA GLY A 45 -8.63 -14.49 -16.10
C GLY A 45 -9.20 -13.15 -15.60
N LYS A 46 -10.46 -12.83 -15.93
CA LYS A 46 -11.13 -11.64 -15.40
C LYS A 46 -11.28 -11.67 -13.87
N LYS A 47 -11.57 -12.84 -13.30
CA LYS A 47 -11.65 -13.00 -11.83
C LYS A 47 -10.30 -12.76 -11.16
N TRP A 48 -9.20 -13.21 -11.77
CA TRP A 48 -7.87 -12.95 -11.23
C TRP A 48 -7.51 -11.46 -11.27
N VAL A 49 -7.84 -10.74 -12.35
CA VAL A 49 -7.65 -9.29 -12.42
C VAL A 49 -8.42 -8.59 -11.30
N GLN A 50 -9.69 -8.95 -11.10
CA GLN A 50 -10.50 -8.38 -10.03
C GLN A 50 -9.88 -8.62 -8.64
N LEU A 51 -9.42 -9.84 -8.36
CA LEU A 51 -8.76 -10.17 -7.10
C LEU A 51 -7.46 -9.37 -6.88
N ILE A 52 -6.68 -9.13 -7.94
CA ILE A 52 -5.46 -8.32 -7.87
C ILE A 52 -5.81 -6.85 -7.60
N GLU A 53 -6.84 -6.32 -8.26
CA GLU A 53 -7.31 -4.95 -8.04
C GLU A 53 -7.78 -4.75 -6.60
N GLU A 54 -8.61 -5.66 -6.07
CA GLU A 54 -9.09 -5.63 -4.70
C GLU A 54 -7.93 -5.67 -3.69
N ALA A 55 -6.98 -6.61 -3.86
CA ALA A 55 -5.82 -6.71 -2.99
C ALA A 55 -4.91 -5.48 -3.04
N ALA A 56 -4.73 -4.87 -4.22
CA ALA A 56 -3.93 -3.66 -4.37
C ALA A 56 -4.59 -2.45 -3.69
N GLN A 57 -5.92 -2.33 -3.79
CA GLN A 57 -6.68 -1.29 -3.09
C GLN A 57 -6.62 -1.44 -1.57
N ASP A 58 -6.75 -2.67 -1.06
CA ASP A 58 -6.62 -2.97 0.36
C ASP A 58 -5.22 -2.63 0.88
N ALA A 59 -4.18 -3.03 0.15
CA ALA A 59 -2.79 -2.68 0.47
C ALA A 59 -2.58 -1.15 0.47
N ALA A 60 -3.18 -0.43 -0.49
CA ALA A 60 -3.12 1.03 -0.53
C ALA A 60 -3.76 1.65 0.71
N GLN A 61 -4.90 1.12 1.17
CA GLN A 61 -5.57 1.57 2.37
C GLN A 61 -4.74 1.31 3.64
N ILE A 62 -4.17 0.11 3.77
CA ILE A 62 -3.27 -0.23 4.88
C ILE A 62 -2.08 0.73 4.91
N ASN A 63 -1.46 0.99 3.75
CA ASN A 63 -0.32 1.92 3.69
C ASN A 63 -0.70 3.38 4.01
N ARG A 64 -1.93 3.81 3.68
CA ARG A 64 -2.45 5.11 4.13
C ARG A 64 -2.56 5.17 5.65
N HIS A 65 -3.12 4.15 6.30
CA HIS A 65 -3.19 4.09 7.76
C HIS A 65 -1.80 4.08 8.41
N ILE A 66 -0.82 3.36 7.85
CA ILE A 66 0.58 3.40 8.33
C ILE A 66 1.12 4.83 8.31
N ARG A 67 0.90 5.56 7.20
CA ARG A 67 1.34 6.96 7.08
C ARG A 67 0.63 7.89 8.07
N GLU A 68 -0.63 7.64 8.38
CA GLU A 68 -1.39 8.40 9.38
C GLU A 68 -0.83 8.19 10.79
N VAL A 69 -0.54 6.94 11.17
CA VAL A 69 0.14 6.61 12.44
C VAL A 69 1.50 7.34 12.52
N LEU A 70 2.31 7.27 11.46
CA LEU A 70 3.63 7.94 11.40
C LEU A 70 3.55 9.48 11.37
N ARG A 71 2.39 10.07 11.04
CA ARG A 71 2.14 11.52 11.14
C ARG A 71 1.79 11.95 12.56
N GLY A 72 1.16 11.07 13.35
CA GLY A 72 0.86 11.28 14.77
C GLY A 72 2.07 11.24 15.68
N GLU A 73 3.15 10.57 15.27
CA GLU A 73 4.45 10.46 15.98
C GLU A 73 5.31 11.75 15.92
N LYS A 74 4.69 12.93 16.02
CA LYS A 74 5.42 14.22 16.13
C LYS A 74 5.80 14.51 17.58
#